data_AF-A0A5C3Q7W0-F1
#
_entry.id   AF-A0A5C3Q7W0-F1
#
_cell.length_a   1.000
_cell.length_b   1.000
_cell.length_c   1.000
_cell.angle_alpha   90.00
_cell.angle_beta   90.00
_cell.angle_gamma   90.00
#
_symmetry.space_group_name_H-M   'P 1'
#
loop_
_entity.id
_entity.type
_entity.pdbx_description
1 polymer ?
#
loop_
_entity_poly.entity_id
_entity_poly.type
_entity_poly.pdbx_seq_one_letter_code
_entity_poly.pdbx_strand_id
1 'polypeptide(L)'
;CVHCKTTTTPLWRRGKNQSELLCNACGLYLQARGEYRPQRLIDEDRAGVELPEGGGDGKQCSHCFTCRTTVWRRDKEGKPLCNACGVYLKMKGRERPIEFRKDKIRRRQ
;
A
#
# COMPACT_ATOMS: atom_id res chain seq x y z
N CYS A 1 3.90 2.88 18.07
CA CYS A 1 5.23 2.46 17.55
C CYS A 1 6.29 3.20 18.35
N VAL A 2 7.22 2.48 18.97
CA VAL A 2 8.27 3.11 19.80
C VAL A 2 9.18 4.05 19.00
N HIS A 3 9.37 3.74 17.70
CA HIS A 3 10.20 4.50 16.77
C HIS A 3 9.49 5.74 16.20
N CYS A 4 8.54 5.58 15.26
CA CYS A 4 7.90 6.71 14.57
C CYS A 4 6.67 7.30 15.28
N LYS A 5 6.34 6.84 16.49
CA LYS A 5 5.19 7.29 17.31
C LYS A 5 3.80 7.11 16.69
N THR A 6 3.64 6.50 15.50
CA THR A 6 2.30 6.18 15.00
C THR A 6 1.53 5.32 16.00
N THR A 7 0.26 5.65 16.20
CA THR A 7 -0.70 4.92 17.04
C THR A 7 -1.51 3.92 16.23
N THR A 8 -1.51 4.05 14.91
CA THR A 8 -2.24 3.17 14.00
C THR A 8 -1.29 2.53 13.00
N THR A 9 -1.51 1.24 12.73
CA THR A 9 -0.75 0.48 11.74
C THR A 9 -1.53 -0.79 11.40
N PRO A 10 -1.51 -1.27 10.15
CA PRO A 10 -2.24 -2.49 9.77
C PRO A 10 -1.68 -3.78 10.41
N LEU A 11 -0.45 -3.75 10.93
CA LEU A 11 0.16 -4.87 11.62
C LEU A 11 1.27 -4.38 12.56
N TRP A 12 1.20 -4.74 13.83
CA TRP A 12 2.28 -4.50 14.79
C TRP A 12 3.37 -5.56 14.68
N ARG A 13 4.64 -5.15 14.77
CA ARG A 13 5.83 -6.00 14.67
C ARG A 13 6.71 -5.86 15.90
N ARG A 14 7.48 -6.90 16.23
CA ARG A 14 8.50 -6.87 17.29
C ARG A 14 9.82 -6.30 16.75
N GLY A 15 10.51 -5.48 17.54
CA GLY A 15 11.80 -4.88 17.23
C GLY A 15 12.99 -5.78 17.56
N LYS A 16 14.19 -5.21 17.69
CA LYS A 16 15.42 -5.97 18.01
C LYS A 16 15.30 -6.66 19.37
N ASN A 17 14.73 -5.93 20.32
CA ASN A 17 14.33 -6.45 21.61
C ASN A 17 12.87 -6.90 21.51
N GLN A 18 12.51 -8.06 22.06
CA GLN A 18 11.14 -8.59 21.98
C GLN A 18 10.07 -7.68 22.60
N SER A 19 10.49 -6.71 23.41
CA SER A 19 9.67 -5.66 24.04
C SER A 19 9.42 -4.43 23.15
N GLU A 20 10.18 -4.23 22.07
CA GLU A 20 10.00 -3.07 21.19
C GLU A 20 8.83 -3.29 20.23
N LEU A 21 7.78 -2.47 20.35
CA LEU A 21 6.63 -2.53 19.45
C LEU A 21 6.77 -1.54 18.29
N LEU A 22 7.01 -2.06 17.09
CA LEU A 22 7.18 -1.29 15.85
C LEU A 22 5.93 -1.37 14.98
N CYS A 23 5.63 -0.29 14.24
CA CYS A 23 4.59 -0.33 13.22
C CYS A 23 5.02 -1.20 12.04
N ASN A 24 4.08 -1.56 11.16
CA ASN A 24 4.37 -2.41 10.01
C ASN A 24 5.53 -1.86 9.17
N ALA A 25 5.53 -0.56 8.88
CA ALA A 25 6.56 0.06 8.05
C ALA A 25 7.93 0.12 8.74
N CYS A 26 8.00 0.55 10.00
CA CYS A 26 9.27 0.59 10.75
C CYS A 26 9.85 -0.81 10.98
N GLY A 27 9.00 -1.79 11.29
CA GLY A 27 9.43 -3.17 11.52
C GLY A 27 9.92 -3.85 10.23
N LEU A 28 9.23 -3.64 9.10
CA LEU A 28 9.69 -4.14 7.80
C LEU A 28 11.01 -3.50 7.37
N TYR A 29 11.16 -2.19 7.59
CA TYR A 29 12.41 -1.49 7.28
C TYR A 29 13.57 -2.07 8.07
N LEU A 30 13.38 -2.22 9.39
CA LEU A 30 14.38 -2.79 10.29
C LEU A 30 14.75 -4.23 9.89
N GLN A 31 13.76 -5.06 9.56
CA GLN A 31 14.00 -6.44 9.12
C GLN A 31 14.77 -6.49 7.79
N ALA A 32 14.52 -5.57 6.86
CA ALA A 32 15.14 -5.56 5.54
C ALA A 32 16.55 -4.94 5.53
N ARG A 33 16.81 -3.93 6.38
CA ARG A 33 18.04 -3.12 6.37
C ARG A 33 18.92 -3.30 7.60
N GLY A 34 18.44 -3.93 8.67
CA GLY A 34 19.15 -4.05 9.95
C GLY A 34 19.23 -2.75 10.77
N GLU A 35 18.80 -1.63 10.19
CA GLU A 35 18.83 -0.30 10.77
C GLU A 35 17.42 0.29 10.93
N TYR A 36 17.28 1.26 11.83
CA TYR A 36 16.00 1.94 12.02
C TYR A 36 15.64 2.83 10.83
N ARG A 37 14.34 3.01 10.60
CA ARG A 37 13.81 3.78 9.47
C ARG A 37 14.20 5.27 9.59
N PRO A 38 14.90 5.87 8.60
CA PRO A 38 15.27 7.28 8.64
C PRO A 38 14.07 8.23 8.79
N GLN A 39 14.27 9.34 9.50
CA GLN A 39 13.21 10.33 9.79
C GLN A 39 12.58 10.91 8.53
N ARG A 40 13.39 11.22 7.51
CA ARG A 40 12.90 11.71 6.21
C ARG A 40 11.80 10.81 5.61
N LEU A 41 12.01 9.49 5.63
CA LEU A 41 11.04 8.53 5.09
C LEU A 41 9.78 8.41 5.96
N ILE A 42 9.87 8.74 7.25
CA ILE A 42 8.73 8.76 8.17
C ILE A 42 7.88 10.01 7.88
N ASP A 43 8.53 11.14 7.66
CA ASP A 43 7.85 12.40 7.37
C ASP A 43 7.14 12.36 6.01
N GLU A 44 7.76 11.75 5.00
CA GLU A 44 7.13 11.49 3.69
C GLU A 44 5.84 10.65 3.80
N ASP A 45 5.86 9.58 4.61
CA ASP A 45 4.67 8.74 4.85
C ASP A 45 3.55 9.48 5.59
N ARG A 46 3.91 10.38 6.51
CA ARG A 46 2.94 11.20 7.27
C ARG A 46 2.32 12.27 6.38
N ALA A 47 3.08 12.85 5.46
CA ALA A 47 2.60 13.80 4.48
C ALA A 47 1.67 13.16 3.42
N GLY A 48 1.85 11.86 3.12
CA GLY A 48 1.11 11.14 2.08
C GLY A 48 -0.31 10.65 2.42
N VAL A 49 -0.93 11.10 3.52
CA VAL A 49 -2.27 10.63 3.94
C VAL A 49 -3.42 11.35 3.20
N GLU A 50 -3.14 12.47 2.55
CA GLU A 50 -4.10 13.13 1.67
C GLU A 50 -3.98 12.55 0.25
N LEU A 51 -4.76 11.51 -0.03
CA LEU A 51 -5.02 11.10 -1.42
C LEU A 51 -5.72 12.29 -2.10
N PRO A 52 -5.09 12.98 -3.07
CA PRO A 52 -5.77 14.05 -3.78
C PRO A 52 -7.00 13.49 -4.46
N GLU A 53 -8.13 14.18 -4.34
CA GLU A 53 -9.37 13.86 -5.04
C GLU A 53 -9.14 14.01 -6.56
N GLY A 54 -8.60 12.97 -7.20
CA GLY A 54 -8.37 12.94 -8.65
C GLY A 54 -6.92 12.95 -9.13
N GLY A 55 -5.93 12.78 -8.26
CA GLY A 55 -4.51 12.84 -8.67
C GLY A 55 -3.86 11.46 -8.82
N GLY A 56 -3.88 10.90 -10.01
CA GLY A 56 -3.04 9.75 -10.32
C GLY A 56 -2.47 9.89 -11.73
N ASP A 57 -1.50 10.78 -11.95
CA ASP A 57 -0.67 10.85 -13.18
C ASP A 57 -1.40 10.71 -14.56
N GLY A 58 -2.71 10.90 -14.64
CA GLY A 58 -3.53 10.46 -15.79
C GLY A 58 -3.52 8.93 -16.02
N LYS A 59 -3.00 8.12 -15.10
CA LYS A 59 -2.95 6.65 -15.21
C LYS A 59 -4.33 6.06 -14.98
N GLN A 60 -4.71 5.15 -15.87
CA GLN A 60 -5.98 4.43 -15.83
C GLN A 60 -5.72 2.93 -15.86
N CYS A 61 -6.46 2.16 -15.05
CA CYS A 61 -6.40 0.71 -15.07
C CYS A 61 -6.85 0.18 -16.44
N SER A 62 -6.01 -0.61 -17.12
CA SER A 62 -6.32 -1.19 -18.43
C SER A 62 -7.48 -2.19 -18.40
N HIS A 63 -7.82 -2.74 -17.23
CA HIS A 63 -8.91 -3.71 -17.08
C HIS A 63 -10.25 -3.06 -16.70
N CYS A 64 -10.25 -2.27 -15.63
CA CYS A 64 -11.49 -1.75 -15.03
C CYS A 64 -11.63 -0.23 -15.13
N PHE A 65 -10.70 0.45 -15.81
CA PHE A 65 -10.72 1.90 -16.07
C PHE A 65 -10.80 2.82 -14.84
N THR A 66 -10.47 2.31 -13.65
CA THR A 66 -10.34 3.20 -12.49
C THR A 66 -9.04 4.00 -12.61
N CYS A 67 -9.14 5.31 -12.39
CA CYS A 67 -7.99 6.19 -12.19
C CYS A 67 -7.62 6.32 -10.70
N ARG A 68 -8.41 5.69 -9.82
CA ARG A 68 -8.21 5.70 -8.37
C ARG A 68 -7.79 4.31 -7.89
N THR A 69 -6.63 4.22 -7.24
CA THR A 69 -6.15 2.99 -6.62
C THR A 69 -5.15 3.29 -5.51
N THR A 70 -5.00 2.39 -4.54
CA THR A 70 -4.01 2.55 -3.47
C THR A 70 -2.59 2.27 -3.94
N VAL A 71 -2.43 1.36 -4.91
CA VAL A 71 -1.13 0.96 -5.48
C VAL A 71 -1.35 0.58 -6.94
N TRP A 72 -0.58 1.17 -7.84
CA TRP A 72 -0.53 0.75 -9.23
C TRP A 72 0.28 -0.54 -9.38
N ARG A 73 -0.26 -1.50 -10.12
CA ARG A 73 0.38 -2.76 -10.49
C ARG A 73 0.59 -2.80 -12.01
N ARG A 74 1.30 -3.81 -12.49
CA ARG A 74 1.46 -4.09 -13.92
C ARG A 74 1.11 -5.54 -14.20
N ASP A 75 0.56 -5.81 -15.38
CA ASP A 75 0.39 -7.17 -15.88
C ASP A 75 1.71 -7.70 -16.50
N LYS A 76 1.64 -8.88 -17.16
CA LYS A 76 2.79 -9.51 -17.83
C LYS A 76 3.31 -8.69 -19.02
N GLU A 77 2.46 -7.90 -19.65
CA GLU A 77 2.79 -7.03 -20.79
C GLU A 77 3.23 -5.63 -20.32
N GLY A 78 3.21 -5.35 -19.02
CA GLY A 78 3.56 -4.06 -18.44
C GLY A 78 2.42 -3.05 -18.36
N LYS A 79 1.19 -3.41 -18.77
CA LYS A 79 0.03 -2.50 -18.78
C LYS A 79 -0.40 -2.16 -17.34
N PRO A 80 -0.82 -0.91 -17.07
CA PRO A 80 -1.18 -0.46 -15.74
C PRO A 80 -2.47 -1.13 -15.25
N LEU A 81 -2.41 -1.73 -14.06
CA LEU A 81 -3.56 -2.29 -13.36
C LEU A 81 -3.75 -1.62 -12.00
N CYS A 82 -5.00 -1.44 -11.58
CA CYS A 82 -5.27 -1.06 -10.19
C CYS A 82 -4.92 -2.22 -9.24
N ASN A 83 -4.71 -1.92 -7.96
CA ASN A 83 -4.34 -2.92 -6.96
C ASN A 83 -5.29 -4.12 -6.96
N ALA A 84 -6.61 -3.88 -7.02
CA ALA A 84 -7.60 -4.95 -6.96
C ALA A 84 -7.56 -5.86 -8.21
N CYS A 85 -7.42 -5.30 -9.42
CA CYS A 85 -7.35 -6.10 -10.64
C CYS A 85 -6.05 -6.90 -10.72
N GLY A 86 -4.91 -6.28 -10.39
CA GLY A 86 -3.62 -6.98 -10.40
C GLY A 86 -3.52 -8.09 -9.36
N VAL A 87 -4.06 -7.89 -8.15
CA VAL A 87 -4.12 -8.96 -7.13
C VAL A 87 -5.06 -10.08 -7.56
N TYR A 88 -6.24 -9.76 -8.09
CA TYR A 88 -7.20 -10.78 -8.53
C TYR A 88 -6.61 -11.64 -9.65
N LEU A 89 -6.00 -11.02 -10.67
CA LEU A 89 -5.33 -11.73 -11.76
C LEU A 89 -4.24 -12.65 -11.24
N LYS A 90 -3.40 -12.18 -10.30
CA LYS A 90 -2.34 -12.99 -9.69
C LYS A 90 -2.89 -14.18 -8.89
N MET A 91 -3.98 -14.00 -8.14
CA MET A 91 -4.51 -15.04 -7.26
C MET A 91 -5.43 -16.04 -7.95
N LYS A 92 -6.17 -15.61 -8.99
CA LYS A 92 -7.19 -16.43 -9.67
C LYS A 92 -6.79 -16.84 -11.09
N GLY A 93 -5.72 -16.27 -11.64
CA GLY A 93 -5.24 -16.56 -13.00
C GLY A 93 -6.15 -16.03 -14.11
N ARG A 94 -7.23 -15.31 -13.76
CA ARG A 94 -8.21 -14.74 -14.70
C ARG A 94 -8.56 -13.32 -14.31
N GLU A 95 -9.16 -12.59 -15.24
CA GLU A 95 -9.56 -11.20 -15.06
C GLU A 95 -10.66 -11.02 -14.00
N ARG A 96 -10.63 -9.86 -13.32
CA ARG A 96 -11.60 -9.55 -12.25
C ARG A 96 -12.96 -9.22 -12.87
N PRO A 97 -14.06 -9.92 -12.52
CA PRO A 97 -15.39 -9.53 -12.98
C PRO A 97 -15.72 -8.07 -12.66
N ILE A 98 -16.25 -7.33 -13.62
CA ILE A 98 -16.51 -5.89 -13.49
C ILE A 98 -17.58 -5.62 -12.42
N GLU A 99 -18.51 -6.54 -12.23
CA GLU A 99 -19.55 -6.51 -11.18
C GLU A 99 -18.96 -6.36 -9.77
N PHE A 100 -17.72 -6.79 -9.55
CA PHE A 100 -17.06 -6.68 -8.25
C PHE A 100 -16.42 -5.31 -8.01
N ARG A 101 -16.40 -4.42 -9.02
CA ARG A 101 -15.83 -3.08 -8.91
C ARG A 101 -16.64 -2.26 -7.90
N LYS A 102 -15.93 -1.49 -7.08
CA LYS A 102 -16.50 -0.51 -6.14
C LYS A 102 -15.80 0.82 -6.37
N ASP A 103 -16.55 1.90 -6.46
CA ASP A 103 -15.97 3.23 -6.70
C ASP A 103 -15.33 3.84 -5.46
N LYS A 104 -15.78 3.43 -4.25
CA LYS A 104 -15.17 3.85 -2.98
C LYS A 104 -14.11 2.85 -2.52
N ILE A 105 -12.89 3.32 -2.32
CA ILE A 105 -11.80 2.54 -1.71
C ILE A 105 -12.06 2.44 -0.21
N ARG A 106 -12.34 1.23 0.28
CA ARG A 106 -12.48 0.97 1.72
C ARG A 106 -11.11 0.89 2.38
N ARG A 107 -10.91 1.67 3.45
CA ARG A 107 -9.78 1.51 4.36
C ARG A 107 -10.00 0.26 5.22
N ARG A 108 -8.93 -0.51 5.44
CA ARG A 108 -8.95 -1.65 6.37
C ARG A 108 -8.77 -1.08 7.78
N GLN A 109 -9.76 -1.28 8.66
CA GLN A 109 -9.63 -0.99 10.09
C GLN A 109 -8.77 -2.06 10.76
#